data_AF-A0A8S4N1F6-F1
#
_entry.id   AF-A0A8S4N1F6-F1
#
_cell.length_a   1.000
_cell.length_b   1.000
_cell.length_c   1.000
_cell.angle_alpha   90.00
_cell.angle_beta   90.00
_cell.angle_gamma   90.00
#
_symmetry.space_group_name_H-M   'P 1'
#
loop_
_entity.id
_entity.type
_entity.pdbx_description
1 polymer ?
#
loop_
_entity_poly.entity_id
_entity_poly.type
_entity_poly.pdbx_seq_one_letter_code
_entity_poly.pdbx_strand_id
1 'polypeptide(L)'
;TTSMNRNWKKYKTGFQDGNSFWLGNDNIFDIFQNQTTPMMMMIEAWTKTLRGYINERYRSAIYNGVTIKNEANEYELCANIIDGFDPLGLSKFDPPCARFSTYDEDNDYAVNANCAEMFGGGMWYTNCTDLNVNGHNEDDNPYIKRRKKTQNKDYSFTKGIWWYNWKRQMMLPLGQVEIKVRPVQESCTAVRQALKIPRYTKHEGVYNIQLDPKFPAVKMRCYFDAEGDWTVIQTRTDGSLDFDRPWRDYSKGFGDLEGEFWWGLENVWANMDVAVLRIEIWDQ
;
A
#
# COMPACT_ATOMS: atom_id res chain seq x y z
N THR A 1 20.98 -1.37 -18.45
CA THR A 1 19.66 -1.23 -17.82
C THR A 1 19.59 -2.26 -16.71
N THR A 2 18.83 -1.93 -15.68
CA THR A 2 18.92 -2.52 -14.35
C THR A 2 18.15 -3.82 -14.27
N SER A 3 18.79 -4.89 -13.80
CA SER A 3 18.09 -6.15 -13.52
C SER A 3 17.78 -6.26 -12.04
N MET A 4 16.48 -6.24 -11.70
CA MET A 4 16.01 -6.55 -10.35
C MET A 4 16.17 -8.05 -10.03
N ASN A 5 16.35 -8.90 -11.04
CA ASN A 5 16.65 -10.33 -10.87
C ASN A 5 18.05 -10.55 -10.28
N ARG A 6 18.14 -10.51 -8.95
CA ARG A 6 19.35 -10.67 -8.13
C ARG A 6 19.20 -11.87 -7.19
N ASN A 7 20.33 -12.39 -6.71
CA ASN A 7 20.34 -13.52 -5.79
C ASN A 7 19.88 -13.13 -4.37
N TRP A 8 19.65 -14.14 -3.53
CA TRP A 8 19.28 -13.98 -2.13
C TRP A 8 20.15 -12.98 -1.39
N LYS A 9 21.49 -13.15 -1.50
CA LYS A 9 22.46 -12.27 -0.82
C LYS A 9 22.28 -10.80 -1.17
N LYS A 10 21.93 -10.47 -2.42
CA LYS A 10 21.68 -9.09 -2.84
C LYS A 10 20.33 -8.58 -2.34
N TYR A 11 19.28 -9.40 -2.39
CA TYR A 11 17.98 -9.04 -1.83
C TYR A 11 18.02 -8.84 -0.32
N LYS A 12 18.86 -9.60 0.38
CA LYS A 12 19.15 -9.43 1.81
C LYS A 12 19.75 -8.07 2.13
N THR A 13 20.86 -7.70 1.49
CA THR A 13 21.60 -6.47 1.82
C THR A 13 21.07 -5.22 1.12
N GLY A 14 20.24 -5.40 0.10
CA GLY A 14 19.78 -4.31 -0.77
C GLY A 14 20.71 -4.03 -1.94
N PHE A 15 20.18 -3.31 -2.91
CA PHE A 15 20.89 -2.85 -4.10
C PHE A 15 20.16 -1.69 -4.74
N GLN A 16 20.89 -0.87 -5.48
CA GLN A 16 20.36 0.21 -6.29
C GLN A 16 21.08 0.22 -7.63
N ASP A 17 20.35 0.53 -8.69
CA ASP A 17 20.91 0.75 -10.02
C ASP A 17 20.02 1.73 -10.80
N GLY A 18 20.53 2.95 -10.95
CA GLY A 18 19.76 4.12 -11.38
C GLY A 18 18.74 4.54 -10.34
N ASN A 19 17.51 4.76 -10.80
CA ASN A 19 16.36 5.14 -9.95
C ASN A 19 15.60 3.93 -9.38
N SER A 20 16.03 2.71 -9.71
CA SER A 20 15.42 1.48 -9.18
C SER A 20 16.28 0.94 -8.04
N PHE A 21 15.64 0.58 -6.93
CA PHE A 21 16.33 0.02 -5.78
C PHE A 21 15.46 -1.01 -5.05
N TRP A 22 16.13 -1.87 -4.31
CA TRP A 22 15.55 -2.69 -3.26
C TRP A 22 16.29 -2.37 -1.97
N LEU A 23 15.55 -2.01 -0.92
CA LEU A 23 16.14 -1.51 0.33
C LEU A 23 17.02 -2.55 1.03
N GLY A 24 16.72 -3.84 0.84
CA GLY A 24 17.36 -4.94 1.53
C GLY A 24 16.42 -5.55 2.57
N ASN A 25 16.23 -6.86 2.55
CA ASN A 25 15.30 -7.55 3.44
C ASN A 25 15.67 -7.37 4.92
N ASP A 26 16.97 -7.28 5.25
CA ASP A 26 17.42 -6.96 6.62
C ASP A 26 16.96 -5.55 7.04
N ASN A 27 17.17 -4.56 6.18
CA ASN A 27 16.75 -3.18 6.46
C ASN A 27 15.22 -3.04 6.54
N ILE A 28 14.50 -3.77 5.69
CA ILE A 28 13.03 -3.80 5.72
C ILE A 28 12.58 -4.45 7.02
N PHE A 29 13.13 -5.59 7.43
CA PHE A 29 12.84 -6.21 8.72
C PHE A 29 13.06 -5.24 9.89
N ASP A 30 14.21 -4.56 9.92
CA ASP A 30 14.55 -3.59 10.97
C ASP A 30 13.56 -2.42 11.02
N ILE A 31 13.06 -1.95 9.89
CA ILE A 31 12.00 -0.92 9.85
C ILE A 31 10.78 -1.41 10.61
N PHE A 32 10.33 -2.64 10.39
CA PHE A 32 9.12 -3.19 11.00
C PHE A 32 9.30 -3.52 12.49
N GLN A 33 10.47 -3.99 12.91
CA GLN A 33 10.74 -4.29 14.33
C GLN A 33 10.82 -3.04 15.20
N ASN A 34 11.20 -1.90 14.62
CA ASN A 34 11.35 -0.64 15.34
C ASN A 34 10.04 0.17 15.47
N GLN A 35 8.88 -0.40 15.09
CA GLN A 35 7.58 0.27 15.17
C GLN A 35 6.79 -0.19 16.38
N THR A 36 6.21 0.76 17.10
CA THR A 36 5.29 0.50 18.22
C THR A 36 3.83 0.40 17.77
N THR A 37 3.53 0.79 16.53
CA THR A 37 2.21 0.74 15.93
C THR A 37 2.17 -0.30 14.80
N PRO A 38 1.00 -0.91 14.51
CA PRO A 38 0.85 -1.77 13.34
C PRO A 38 1.26 -1.04 12.05
N MET A 39 1.74 -1.79 11.06
CA MET A 39 2.19 -1.25 9.78
C MET A 39 1.17 -1.49 8.67
N MET A 40 1.10 -0.56 7.73
CA MET A 40 0.43 -0.71 6.45
C MET A 40 1.44 -0.82 5.31
N MET A 41 1.03 -1.51 4.26
CA MET A 41 1.78 -1.62 3.01
C MET A 41 0.85 -1.26 1.85
N MET A 42 1.35 -0.46 0.93
CA MET A 42 0.68 -0.09 -0.30
C MET A 42 1.55 -0.48 -1.48
N ILE A 43 0.95 -1.16 -2.45
CA ILE A 43 1.55 -1.43 -3.74
C ILE A 43 0.81 -0.60 -4.77
N GLU A 44 1.52 0.22 -5.53
CA GLU A 44 0.93 1.04 -6.57
C GLU A 44 1.70 0.99 -7.88
N ALA A 45 0.96 1.14 -8.98
CA ALA A 45 1.50 1.02 -10.31
C ALA A 45 0.83 1.97 -11.30
N TRP A 46 1.62 2.43 -12.28
CA TRP A 46 1.17 3.29 -13.36
C TRP A 46 1.46 2.66 -14.72
N THR A 47 0.58 2.86 -15.69
CA THR A 47 0.83 2.46 -17.08
C THR A 47 1.80 3.42 -17.76
N LYS A 48 2.66 2.93 -18.67
CA LYS A 48 3.46 3.80 -19.53
C LYS A 48 2.58 4.71 -20.38
N THR A 49 2.94 5.99 -20.45
CA THR A 49 2.32 6.96 -21.36
C THR A 49 2.77 6.65 -22.80
N LEU A 50 1.88 6.10 -23.62
CA LEU A 50 2.12 5.92 -25.04
C LEU A 50 1.96 7.27 -25.76
N ARG A 51 2.92 7.62 -26.63
CA ARG A 51 2.94 8.90 -27.37
C ARG A 51 1.55 9.25 -27.92
N GLY A 52 0.95 10.31 -27.38
CA GLY A 52 -0.30 10.91 -27.88
C GLY A 52 -1.59 10.47 -27.20
N TYR A 53 -1.58 9.50 -26.28
CA TYR A 53 -2.76 9.12 -25.49
C TYR A 53 -2.47 9.23 -24.00
N ILE A 54 -3.02 10.28 -23.38
CA ILE A 54 -3.05 10.42 -21.93
C ILE A 54 -4.17 9.51 -21.42
N ASN A 55 -3.81 8.27 -21.12
CA ASN A 55 -4.63 7.38 -20.30
C ASN A 55 -3.68 6.72 -19.29
N GLU A 56 -3.00 7.55 -18.49
CA GLU A 56 -2.31 7.09 -17.29
C GLU A 56 -3.35 6.43 -16.40
N ARG A 57 -3.45 5.12 -16.50
CA ARG A 57 -4.26 4.35 -15.56
C ARG A 57 -3.37 4.13 -14.34
N TYR A 58 -4.03 4.19 -13.19
CA TYR A 58 -3.45 3.92 -11.88
C TYR A 58 -4.16 2.73 -11.23
N ARG A 59 -3.40 1.92 -10.47
CA ARG A 59 -3.91 0.87 -9.59
C ARG A 59 -3.11 0.85 -8.29
N SER A 60 -3.81 0.54 -7.21
CA SER A 60 -3.26 0.31 -5.89
C SER A 60 -3.83 -0.97 -5.26
N ALA A 61 -3.09 -1.51 -4.29
CA ALA A 61 -3.53 -2.50 -3.33
C ALA A 61 -3.00 -2.11 -1.96
N ILE A 62 -3.87 -2.10 -0.94
CA ILE A 62 -3.54 -1.68 0.42
C ILE A 62 -3.72 -2.85 1.37
N TYR A 63 -2.68 -3.10 2.15
CA TYR A 63 -2.62 -4.17 3.13
C TYR A 63 -2.47 -3.60 4.54
N ASN A 64 -3.14 -4.22 5.51
CA ASN A 64 -3.02 -3.91 6.92
C ASN A 64 -2.39 -5.06 7.72
N GLY A 65 -2.01 -4.77 8.96
CA GLY A 65 -1.45 -5.76 9.88
C GLY A 65 -0.17 -6.38 9.34
N VAL A 66 0.62 -5.59 8.60
CA VAL A 66 1.77 -6.11 7.87
C VAL A 66 2.89 -6.43 8.84
N THR A 67 3.36 -7.67 8.81
CA THR A 67 4.51 -8.12 9.59
C THR A 67 5.54 -8.76 8.67
N ILE A 68 6.82 -8.55 8.95
CA ILE A 68 7.93 -9.19 8.24
C ILE A 68 8.82 -9.88 9.28
N LYS A 69 9.13 -11.16 9.06
CA LYS A 69 10.07 -11.92 9.90
C LYS A 69 11.52 -11.74 9.43
N ASN A 70 12.46 -12.28 10.21
CA ASN A 70 13.88 -12.25 9.88
C ASN A 70 14.28 -13.30 8.82
N GLU A 71 15.56 -13.32 8.46
CA GLU A 71 16.12 -14.29 7.49
C GLU A 71 15.90 -15.75 7.89
N ALA A 72 15.98 -16.08 9.19
CA ALA A 72 15.79 -17.44 9.69
C ALA A 72 14.35 -17.95 9.54
N ASN A 73 13.42 -17.07 9.16
CA ASN A 73 12.04 -17.38 8.78
C ASN A 73 11.77 -16.87 7.35
N GLU A 74 12.79 -16.88 6.50
CA GLU A 74 12.72 -16.58 5.07
C GLU A 74 12.05 -15.23 4.74
N TYR A 75 12.20 -14.25 5.64
CA TYR A 75 11.53 -12.95 5.57
C TYR A 75 10.02 -13.04 5.32
N GLU A 76 9.34 -14.03 5.93
CA GLU A 76 7.90 -14.25 5.81
C GLU A 76 7.12 -12.96 6.06
N LEU A 77 6.30 -12.58 5.07
CA LEU A 77 5.37 -11.46 5.12
C LEU A 77 3.96 -11.99 5.37
N CYS A 78 3.30 -11.47 6.40
CA CYS A 78 1.88 -11.70 6.66
C CYS A 78 1.15 -10.37 6.57
N ALA A 79 0.00 -10.34 5.89
CA ALA A 79 -0.82 -9.14 5.77
C ALA A 79 -2.24 -9.45 5.29
N ASN A 80 -3.20 -8.59 5.61
CA ASN A 80 -4.56 -8.70 5.07
C ASN A 80 -4.82 -7.60 4.05
N ILE A 81 -5.35 -7.96 2.89
CA ILE A 81 -5.82 -7.00 1.90
C ILE A 81 -7.04 -6.25 2.46
N ILE A 82 -7.03 -4.92 2.37
CA ILE A 82 -8.15 -4.06 2.81
C ILE A 82 -8.70 -3.17 1.71
N ASP A 83 -7.93 -2.91 0.65
CA ASP A 83 -8.39 -2.18 -0.52
C ASP A 83 -7.67 -2.65 -1.80
N GLY A 84 -8.38 -2.65 -2.92
CA GLY A 84 -7.90 -3.15 -4.20
C GLY A 84 -8.02 -4.67 -4.39
N PHE A 85 -7.54 -5.16 -5.53
CA PHE A 85 -7.34 -6.60 -5.75
C PHE A 85 -6.13 -7.06 -4.92
N ASP A 86 -6.06 -8.33 -4.50
CA ASP A 86 -4.90 -8.90 -3.78
C ASP A 86 -3.83 -9.42 -4.76
N PRO A 87 -2.85 -8.59 -5.20
CA PRO A 87 -1.83 -9.01 -6.15
C PRO A 87 -0.87 -10.09 -5.61
N LEU A 88 -0.63 -10.12 -4.30
CA LEU A 88 0.26 -11.08 -3.66
C LEU A 88 -0.43 -12.45 -3.45
N GLY A 89 -1.76 -12.48 -3.48
CA GLY A 89 -2.55 -13.69 -3.31
C GLY A 89 -2.54 -14.26 -1.90
N LEU A 90 -2.19 -13.44 -0.89
CA LEU A 90 -2.07 -13.84 0.51
C LEU A 90 -3.41 -14.31 1.09
N SER A 91 -4.52 -13.69 0.68
CA SER A 91 -5.88 -13.99 1.16
C SER A 91 -6.36 -15.42 0.87
N LYS A 92 -5.62 -16.18 0.04
CA LYS A 92 -5.91 -17.58 -0.27
C LYS A 92 -5.35 -18.55 0.80
N PHE A 93 -4.56 -18.06 1.75
CA PHE A 93 -3.87 -18.85 2.76
C PHE A 93 -4.32 -18.45 4.17
N ASP A 94 -4.26 -19.41 5.10
CA ASP A 94 -4.53 -19.20 6.52
C ASP A 94 -3.37 -19.75 7.36
N PRO A 95 -2.54 -18.90 8.00
CA PRO A 95 -2.62 -17.43 7.98
C PRO A 95 -2.23 -16.82 6.61
N PRO A 96 -2.63 -15.56 6.32
CA PRO A 96 -2.40 -14.91 5.02
C PRO A 96 -0.94 -14.43 4.89
N CYS A 97 -0.04 -15.38 4.70
CA CYS A 97 1.40 -15.19 4.70
C CYS A 97 2.08 -15.81 3.48
N ALA A 98 3.25 -15.29 3.11
CA ALA A 98 4.13 -15.85 2.11
C ALA A 98 5.61 -15.60 2.48
N ARG A 99 6.49 -16.53 2.09
CA ARG A 99 7.95 -16.37 2.28
C ARG A 99 8.58 -15.69 1.08
N PHE A 100 9.71 -15.05 1.30
CA PHE A 100 10.46 -14.43 0.21
C PHE A 100 11.26 -15.49 -0.54
N SER A 101 11.23 -15.45 -1.87
CA SER A 101 12.00 -16.35 -2.73
C SER A 101 12.83 -15.56 -3.73
N THR A 102 14.00 -16.09 -4.09
CA THR A 102 14.85 -15.64 -5.21
C THR A 102 15.13 -16.81 -6.15
N TYR A 103 15.69 -16.55 -7.33
CA TYR A 103 15.96 -17.63 -8.29
C TYR A 103 16.91 -18.71 -7.73
N ASP A 104 17.71 -18.38 -6.71
CA ASP A 104 18.65 -19.27 -6.04
C ASP A 104 18.20 -19.73 -4.64
N GLU A 105 17.03 -19.30 -4.15
CA GLU A 105 16.43 -19.74 -2.87
C GLU A 105 14.91 -19.84 -3.02
N ASP A 106 14.40 -21.08 -3.10
CA ASP A 106 12.99 -21.38 -3.38
C ASP A 106 12.20 -21.64 -2.09
N ASN A 107 11.47 -20.62 -1.64
CA ASN A 107 10.63 -20.67 -0.44
C ASN A 107 9.15 -20.48 -0.75
N ASP A 108 8.75 -20.55 -2.03
CA ASP A 108 7.37 -20.29 -2.43
C ASP A 108 6.47 -21.52 -2.21
N TYR A 109 5.16 -21.38 -2.46
CA TYR A 109 4.20 -22.47 -2.24
C TYR A 109 3.99 -23.35 -3.48
N ALA A 110 4.70 -23.10 -4.59
CA ALA A 110 4.55 -23.89 -5.79
C ALA A 110 5.32 -25.21 -5.67
N VAL A 111 4.60 -26.34 -5.70
CA VAL A 111 5.18 -27.67 -5.43
C VAL A 111 6.22 -28.13 -6.46
N ASN A 112 6.16 -27.63 -7.70
CA ASN A 112 7.00 -28.09 -8.80
C ASN A 112 7.55 -26.93 -9.66
N ALA A 113 7.70 -25.74 -9.07
CA ALA A 113 8.21 -24.59 -9.78
C ALA A 113 8.85 -23.62 -8.79
N ASN A 114 9.99 -23.04 -9.16
CA ASN A 114 10.50 -21.84 -8.50
C ASN A 114 9.91 -20.63 -9.22
N CYS A 115 9.01 -19.91 -8.57
CA CYS A 115 8.33 -18.75 -9.13
C CYS A 115 9.32 -17.60 -9.37
N ALA A 116 10.30 -17.39 -8.49
CA ALA A 116 11.32 -16.36 -8.68
C ALA A 116 12.23 -16.66 -9.89
N GLU A 117 12.53 -17.93 -10.18
CA GLU A 117 13.24 -18.33 -11.39
C GLU A 117 12.38 -18.13 -12.65
N MET A 118 11.09 -18.50 -12.58
CA MET A 118 10.14 -18.43 -13.68
C MET A 118 9.80 -16.99 -14.08
N PHE A 119 9.55 -16.12 -13.09
CA PHE A 119 9.11 -14.74 -13.27
C PHE A 119 10.26 -13.74 -13.14
N GLY A 120 11.39 -14.10 -12.54
CA GLY A 120 12.51 -13.18 -12.35
C GLY A 120 12.24 -12.09 -11.32
N GLY A 121 13.25 -11.79 -10.51
CA GLY A 121 13.11 -10.92 -9.34
C GLY A 121 12.75 -11.73 -8.10
N GLY A 122 13.20 -11.24 -6.95
CA GLY A 122 12.79 -11.79 -5.65
C GLY A 122 11.47 -11.18 -5.20
N MET A 123 10.58 -11.99 -4.60
CA MET A 123 9.28 -11.55 -4.10
C MET A 123 8.72 -12.52 -3.04
N TRP A 124 7.70 -12.07 -2.31
CA TRP A 124 6.80 -12.94 -1.54
C TRP A 124 5.83 -13.67 -2.47
N TYR A 125 6.32 -14.72 -3.13
CA TYR A 125 5.52 -15.57 -4.00
C TYR A 125 4.67 -16.53 -3.16
N THR A 126 3.37 -16.66 -3.48
CA THR A 126 2.50 -17.70 -2.93
C THR A 126 2.57 -18.94 -3.83
N ASN A 127 1.47 -19.39 -4.43
CA ASN A 127 1.52 -20.29 -5.58
C ASN A 127 1.81 -19.43 -6.83
N CYS A 128 3.02 -18.90 -6.87
CA CYS A 128 3.47 -17.77 -7.67
C CYS A 128 2.71 -16.46 -7.36
N THR A 129 2.37 -15.65 -8.35
CA THR A 129 1.89 -14.29 -8.11
C THR A 129 0.97 -13.80 -9.23
N ASP A 130 0.06 -12.88 -8.89
CA ASP A 130 -0.71 -12.09 -9.87
C ASP A 130 -0.05 -10.71 -10.14
N LEU A 131 1.16 -10.50 -9.60
CA LEU A 131 1.96 -9.28 -9.70
C LEU A 131 3.46 -9.59 -9.70
N ASN A 132 4.20 -9.09 -10.68
CA ASN A 132 5.65 -9.15 -10.68
C ASN A 132 6.27 -7.74 -10.72
N VAL A 133 6.46 -7.10 -9.57
CA VAL A 133 7.02 -5.73 -9.54
C VAL A 133 8.54 -5.68 -9.74
N ASN A 134 9.21 -6.80 -9.47
CA ASN A 134 10.66 -6.94 -9.57
C ASN A 134 11.09 -7.64 -10.88
N GLY A 135 10.19 -7.68 -11.87
CA GLY A 135 10.50 -8.18 -13.20
C GLY A 135 11.45 -7.26 -13.99
N HIS A 136 11.86 -7.72 -15.17
CA HIS A 136 12.70 -7.00 -16.11
C HIS A 136 11.94 -5.86 -16.84
N ASN A 137 12.62 -4.75 -17.08
CA ASN A 137 12.15 -3.67 -17.94
C ASN A 137 12.15 -4.08 -19.42
N GLU A 138 11.25 -3.52 -20.25
CA GLU A 138 11.12 -3.84 -21.70
C GLU A 138 12.43 -3.75 -22.49
N ASP A 139 13.22 -2.71 -22.26
CA ASP A 139 14.43 -2.43 -23.04
C ASP A 139 15.56 -3.44 -22.76
N ASP A 140 15.44 -4.14 -21.62
CA ASP A 140 16.28 -5.24 -21.18
C ASP A 140 15.63 -6.60 -21.28
N ASN A 141 14.38 -6.67 -21.75
CA ASN A 141 13.79 -7.94 -22.07
C ASN A 141 14.56 -8.49 -23.28
N PRO A 142 15.40 -9.53 -23.12
CA PRO A 142 16.18 -10.07 -24.23
C PRO A 142 15.29 -10.56 -25.38
N TYR A 143 13.98 -10.70 -25.15
CA TYR A 143 12.99 -11.17 -26.10
C TYR A 143 12.43 -10.12 -27.07
N ILE A 144 12.28 -8.83 -26.69
CA ILE A 144 11.95 -7.77 -27.67
C ILE A 144 13.07 -7.68 -28.72
N LYS A 145 14.31 -7.92 -28.30
CA LYS A 145 15.48 -8.03 -29.19
C LYS A 145 15.52 -9.35 -29.99
N ARG A 146 14.84 -10.41 -29.54
CA ARG A 146 14.85 -11.78 -30.11
C ARG A 146 13.61 -12.20 -30.88
N ARG A 147 12.70 -11.28 -31.22
CA ARG A 147 11.53 -11.56 -32.09
C ARG A 147 11.87 -12.06 -33.52
N LYS A 148 13.14 -12.38 -33.81
CA LYS A 148 13.59 -13.18 -34.95
C LYS A 148 14.10 -14.54 -34.44
N LYS A 149 13.31 -15.62 -34.65
CA LYS A 149 13.63 -17.06 -34.42
C LYS A 149 13.58 -17.45 -32.92
N THR A 150 12.65 -18.26 -32.40
CA THR A 150 12.31 -19.66 -32.76
C THR A 150 11.01 -20.13 -32.07
N GLN A 151 10.35 -21.18 -32.61
CA GLN A 151 9.17 -21.87 -32.04
C GLN A 151 9.55 -22.87 -30.93
N ASN A 152 9.75 -22.41 -29.70
CA ASN A 152 9.66 -23.28 -28.52
C ASN A 152 8.85 -22.56 -27.44
N LYS A 153 8.16 -23.32 -26.57
CA LYS A 153 7.31 -22.79 -25.48
C LYS A 153 8.14 -21.86 -24.59
N ASP A 154 8.11 -20.57 -24.90
CA ASP A 154 8.96 -19.56 -24.31
C ASP A 154 8.13 -18.70 -23.36
N TYR A 155 8.39 -18.86 -22.06
CA TYR A 155 7.72 -18.13 -20.98
C TYR A 155 8.35 -16.73 -20.79
N SER A 156 9.24 -16.25 -21.66
CA SER A 156 9.96 -14.97 -21.52
C SER A 156 9.13 -13.69 -21.32
N PHE A 157 7.82 -13.71 -21.61
CA PHE A 157 6.89 -12.61 -21.30
C PHE A 157 6.54 -12.51 -19.82
N THR A 158 6.66 -13.61 -19.06
CA THR A 158 6.35 -13.65 -17.62
C THR A 158 7.37 -12.88 -16.80
N LYS A 159 8.55 -12.60 -17.39
CA LYS A 159 9.65 -11.93 -16.71
C LYS A 159 9.59 -10.41 -16.69
N GLY A 160 8.51 -9.79 -17.19
CA GLY A 160 8.33 -8.34 -17.17
C GLY A 160 7.73 -7.80 -15.87
N ILE A 161 7.60 -6.47 -15.78
CA ILE A 161 6.87 -5.81 -14.68
C ILE A 161 5.36 -5.77 -15.01
N TRP A 162 4.51 -6.59 -14.38
CA TRP A 162 3.08 -6.67 -14.75
C TRP A 162 2.15 -6.93 -13.57
N TRP A 163 0.87 -6.67 -13.76
CA TRP A 163 -0.22 -6.91 -12.82
C TRP A 163 -1.43 -7.53 -13.54
N TYR A 164 -1.70 -8.81 -13.26
CA TYR A 164 -2.60 -9.66 -14.06
C TYR A 164 -4.04 -9.14 -14.11
N ASN A 165 -4.62 -8.79 -12.96
CA ASN A 165 -6.04 -8.38 -12.86
C ASN A 165 -6.33 -6.96 -13.36
N TRP A 166 -5.32 -6.21 -13.80
CA TRP A 166 -5.51 -4.88 -14.34
C TRP A 166 -5.66 -4.86 -15.86
N LYS A 167 -4.76 -5.55 -16.57
CA LYS A 167 -4.72 -5.59 -18.04
C LYS A 167 -4.94 -7.01 -18.51
N ARG A 168 -6.19 -7.47 -18.40
CA ARG A 168 -6.71 -8.74 -18.93
C ARG A 168 -6.36 -9.04 -20.40
N GLN A 169 -5.74 -8.10 -21.11
CA GLN A 169 -5.50 -8.17 -22.54
C GLN A 169 -4.04 -8.26 -22.97
N MET A 170 -3.07 -7.83 -22.19
CA MET A 170 -1.66 -7.94 -22.57
C MET A 170 -0.86 -7.72 -21.30
N MET A 171 0.09 -8.61 -20.99
CA MET A 171 1.14 -8.42 -19.97
C MET A 171 2.07 -7.26 -20.40
N LEU A 172 1.46 -6.09 -20.61
CA LEU A 172 2.11 -4.86 -20.98
C LEU A 172 2.82 -4.38 -19.73
N PRO A 173 4.11 -4.11 -19.85
CA PRO A 173 4.88 -3.73 -18.71
C PRO A 173 4.48 -2.36 -18.20
N LEU A 174 4.41 -2.29 -16.88
CA LEU A 174 4.09 -1.07 -16.15
C LEU A 174 5.20 -0.03 -16.35
N GLY A 175 4.83 1.24 -16.26
CA GLY A 175 5.77 2.35 -16.41
C GLY A 175 6.55 2.63 -15.13
N GLN A 176 5.88 2.49 -13.99
CA GLN A 176 6.43 2.67 -12.66
C GLN A 176 5.65 1.79 -11.69
N VAL A 177 6.34 1.25 -10.69
CA VAL A 177 5.75 0.48 -9.60
C VAL A 177 6.50 0.78 -8.32
N GLU A 178 5.76 0.94 -7.23
CA GLU A 178 6.30 1.25 -5.91
C GLU A 178 5.64 0.38 -4.84
N ILE A 179 6.43 -0.11 -3.90
CA ILE A 179 5.95 -0.71 -2.65
C ILE A 179 6.33 0.26 -1.54
N LYS A 180 5.32 0.74 -0.81
CA LYS A 180 5.46 1.72 0.26
C LYS A 180 4.95 1.12 1.55
N VAL A 181 5.64 1.41 2.64
CA VAL A 181 5.22 1.00 3.99
C VAL A 181 5.16 2.21 4.88
N ARG A 182 4.21 2.22 5.81
CA ARG A 182 4.09 3.27 6.80
C ARG A 182 3.41 2.74 8.06
N PRO A 183 3.73 3.31 9.24
CA PRO A 183 2.92 3.12 10.44
C PRO A 183 1.45 3.41 10.16
N VAL A 184 0.55 2.64 10.76
CA VAL A 184 -0.85 3.05 10.88
C VAL A 184 -0.85 4.35 11.65
N GLN A 185 -1.20 5.46 10.98
CA GLN A 185 -1.48 6.71 11.66
C GLN A 185 -2.65 6.48 12.62
N GLU A 186 -2.52 6.93 13.87
CA GLU A 186 -3.63 6.88 14.83
C GLU A 186 -4.83 7.66 14.26
N SER A 187 -5.81 6.97 13.70
CA SER A 187 -7.04 7.58 13.22
C SER A 187 -8.18 7.28 14.18
N CYS A 188 -9.39 7.71 13.84
CA CYS A 188 -10.59 7.24 14.53
C CYS A 188 -10.68 5.70 14.58
N THR A 189 -10.11 4.97 13.62
CA THR A 189 -9.97 3.51 13.70
C THR A 189 -9.16 3.04 14.91
N ALA A 190 -8.05 3.72 15.23
CA ALA A 190 -7.24 3.42 16.40
C ALA A 190 -8.02 3.70 17.70
N VAL A 191 -8.79 4.79 17.74
CA VAL A 191 -9.68 5.12 18.86
C VAL A 191 -10.71 4.00 19.09
N ARG A 192 -11.37 3.53 18.02
CA ARG A 192 -12.36 2.44 18.10
C ARG A 192 -11.76 1.17 18.72
N GLN A 193 -10.55 0.82 18.29
CA GLN A 193 -9.81 -0.34 18.79
C GLN A 193 -9.43 -0.17 20.26
N ALA A 194 -8.86 0.98 20.63
CA ALA A 194 -8.44 1.27 22.00
C ALA A 194 -9.61 1.23 22.99
N LEU A 195 -10.77 1.76 22.58
CA LEU A 195 -11.99 1.77 23.38
C LEU A 195 -12.81 0.48 23.26
N LYS A 196 -12.38 -0.50 22.46
CA LYS A 196 -13.06 -1.78 22.22
C LYS A 196 -14.52 -1.60 21.79
N ILE A 197 -14.82 -0.60 20.96
CA ILE A 197 -16.18 -0.34 20.49
C ILE A 197 -16.53 -1.37 19.38
N PRO A 198 -17.64 -2.13 19.48
CA PRO A 198 -17.99 -3.15 18.49
C PRO A 198 -18.25 -2.57 17.09
N ARG A 199 -17.88 -3.32 16.03
CA ARG A 199 -17.88 -2.86 14.62
C ARG A 199 -19.20 -2.29 14.09
N TYR A 200 -20.34 -2.68 14.65
CA TYR A 200 -21.67 -2.21 14.20
C TYR A 200 -22.30 -1.20 15.16
N THR A 201 -21.59 -0.81 16.21
CA THR A 201 -22.09 0.15 17.19
C THR A 201 -21.83 1.56 16.70
N LYS A 202 -22.92 2.34 16.60
CA LYS A 202 -22.85 3.80 16.45
C LYS A 202 -22.25 4.42 17.70
N HIS A 203 -21.24 5.24 17.52
CA HIS A 203 -20.59 5.94 18.61
C HIS A 203 -19.86 7.17 18.05
N GLU A 204 -19.86 8.28 18.77
CA GLU A 204 -19.16 9.49 18.36
C GLU A 204 -18.46 10.17 19.55
N GLY A 205 -17.54 11.09 19.28
CA GLY A 205 -16.90 11.88 20.32
C GLY A 205 -15.66 12.61 19.83
N VAL A 206 -15.15 13.51 20.67
CA VAL A 206 -13.89 14.21 20.43
C VAL A 206 -12.79 13.53 21.22
N TYR A 207 -11.69 13.18 20.55
CA TYR A 207 -10.58 12.44 21.13
C TYR A 207 -9.28 13.21 20.95
N ASN A 208 -8.45 13.20 22.00
CA ASN A 208 -7.05 13.62 21.91
C ASN A 208 -6.24 12.43 21.39
N ILE A 209 -5.61 12.59 20.23
CA ILE A 209 -4.81 11.55 19.58
C ILE A 209 -3.37 12.01 19.51
N GLN A 210 -2.42 11.14 19.87
CA GLN A 210 -0.99 11.41 19.82
C GLN A 210 -0.34 10.52 18.76
N LEU A 211 -0.42 10.98 17.52
CA LEU A 211 -0.01 10.26 16.31
C LEU A 211 1.47 9.85 16.29
N ASP A 212 2.33 10.69 16.87
CA ASP A 212 3.77 10.45 17.09
C ASP A 212 4.13 11.08 18.44
N PRO A 213 4.87 10.39 19.33
CA PRO A 213 5.37 10.96 20.58
C PRO A 213 6.15 12.28 20.40
N LYS A 214 6.74 12.52 19.23
CA LYS A 214 7.50 13.72 18.88
C LYS A 214 6.62 14.91 18.48
N PHE A 215 5.35 14.67 18.14
CA PHE A 215 4.42 15.74 17.77
C PHE A 215 3.38 15.98 18.87
N PRO A 216 2.85 17.21 18.99
CA PRO A 216 1.77 17.51 19.91
C PRO A 216 0.53 16.67 19.60
N ALA A 217 -0.18 16.24 20.65
CA ALA A 217 -1.47 15.60 20.48
C ALA A 217 -2.47 16.54 19.77
N VAL A 218 -3.26 15.97 18.86
CA VAL A 218 -4.29 16.69 18.09
C VAL A 218 -5.65 16.21 18.54
N LYS A 219 -6.60 17.16 18.71
CA LYS A 219 -8.01 16.83 18.91
C LYS A 219 -8.67 16.53 17.58
N MET A 220 -9.39 15.42 17.50
CA MET A 220 -10.24 15.12 16.34
C MET A 220 -11.60 14.58 16.77
N ARG A 221 -12.63 14.89 15.98
CA ARG A 221 -13.96 14.30 16.15
C ARG A 221 -14.03 12.99 15.38
N CYS A 222 -14.40 11.93 16.06
CA CYS A 222 -14.65 10.62 15.46
C CYS A 222 -16.14 10.30 15.46
N TYR A 223 -16.59 9.72 14.35
CA TYR A 223 -17.92 9.15 14.22
C TYR A 223 -17.77 7.71 13.71
N PHE A 224 -18.40 6.77 14.39
CA PHE A 224 -18.35 5.35 14.07
C PHE A 224 -19.74 4.87 13.71
N ASP A 225 -19.85 4.07 12.65
CA ASP A 225 -21.08 3.38 12.29
C ASP A 225 -20.79 2.01 11.64
N ALA A 226 -21.82 1.41 11.03
CA ALA A 226 -21.67 0.13 10.34
C ALA A 226 -20.87 0.25 9.02
N GLU A 227 -20.70 1.46 8.49
CA GLU A 227 -20.04 1.73 7.22
C GLU A 227 -18.57 2.09 7.40
N GLY A 228 -18.16 2.62 8.55
CA GLY A 228 -16.75 2.88 8.82
C GLY A 228 -16.43 3.66 10.09
N ASP A 229 -15.14 3.99 10.19
CA ASP A 229 -14.55 4.75 11.28
C ASP A 229 -14.13 6.13 10.77
N TRP A 230 -15.01 7.10 10.95
CA TRP A 230 -14.93 8.39 10.29
C TRP A 230 -14.19 9.41 11.15
N THR A 231 -13.19 10.06 10.56
CA THR A 231 -12.63 11.31 11.10
C THR A 231 -13.43 12.47 10.50
N VAL A 232 -14.10 13.24 11.35
CA VAL A 232 -14.97 14.34 10.89
C VAL A 232 -14.13 15.60 10.75
N ILE A 233 -14.05 16.14 9.53
CA ILE A 233 -13.25 17.33 9.20
C ILE A 233 -14.05 18.62 9.20
N GLN A 234 -15.37 18.52 9.10
CA GLN A 234 -16.28 19.65 9.06
C GLN A 234 -17.64 19.24 9.62
N THR A 235 -18.27 20.12 10.38
CA THR A 235 -19.67 19.97 10.79
C THR A 235 -20.40 21.31 10.65
N ARG A 236 -21.60 21.26 10.06
CA ARG A 236 -22.54 22.36 9.85
C ARG A 236 -23.91 21.86 10.28
N THR A 237 -24.55 22.52 11.24
CA THR A 237 -25.77 22.04 11.89
C THR A 237 -26.83 23.13 12.07
N ASP A 238 -26.45 24.34 12.46
CA ASP A 238 -27.39 25.39 12.90
C ASP A 238 -27.04 26.80 12.40
N GLY A 239 -25.89 26.97 11.76
CA GLY A 239 -25.41 28.27 11.28
C GLY A 239 -24.92 29.21 12.38
N SER A 240 -24.69 28.71 13.59
CA SER A 240 -24.12 29.49 14.70
C SER A 240 -22.67 29.94 14.43
N LEU A 241 -21.96 29.23 13.56
CA LEU A 241 -20.59 29.54 13.17
C LEU A 241 -20.53 30.12 11.75
N ASP A 242 -19.91 31.29 11.63
CA ASP A 242 -19.59 31.88 10.33
C ASP A 242 -18.43 31.13 9.66
N PHE A 243 -18.61 30.77 8.39
CA PHE A 243 -17.62 30.11 7.54
C PHE A 243 -17.06 31.05 6.45
N ASP A 244 -17.58 32.27 6.29
CA ASP A 244 -16.97 33.26 5.40
C ASP A 244 -15.72 33.87 6.06
N ARG A 245 -14.63 33.11 6.00
CA ARG A 245 -13.39 33.38 6.75
C ARG A 245 -12.16 33.44 5.84
N PRO A 246 -11.13 34.20 6.22
CA PRO A 246 -9.89 34.25 5.46
C PRO A 246 -9.14 32.92 5.47
N TRP A 247 -8.26 32.73 4.48
CA TRP A 247 -7.42 31.53 4.32
C TRP A 247 -6.71 31.08 5.61
N ARG A 248 -6.23 32.04 6.42
CA ARG A 248 -5.53 31.75 7.66
C ARG A 248 -6.35 30.87 8.61
N ASP A 249 -7.65 31.12 8.69
CA ASP A 249 -8.55 30.36 9.56
C ASP A 249 -8.80 28.97 8.97
N TYR A 250 -8.95 28.86 7.65
CA TYR A 250 -9.06 27.55 6.99
C TYR A 250 -7.78 26.72 7.06
N SER A 251 -6.59 27.34 7.09
CA SER A 251 -5.31 26.66 7.32
C SER A 251 -5.27 26.02 8.70
N LYS A 252 -5.67 26.78 9.73
CA LYS A 252 -5.53 26.41 11.14
C LYS A 252 -6.72 25.65 11.73
N GLY A 253 -7.91 25.83 11.19
CA GLY A 253 -9.17 25.36 11.77
C GLY A 253 -9.88 26.42 12.60
N PHE A 254 -11.19 26.27 12.77
CA PHE A 254 -12.04 27.14 13.58
C PHE A 254 -13.33 26.42 14.01
N GLY A 255 -14.00 26.94 15.03
CA GLY A 255 -15.21 26.36 15.60
C GLY A 255 -14.97 25.44 16.78
N ASP A 256 -15.96 24.61 17.08
CA ASP A 256 -15.97 23.66 18.19
C ASP A 256 -16.15 22.23 17.67
N LEU A 257 -15.22 21.33 18.01
CA LEU A 257 -15.29 19.93 17.60
C LEU A 257 -16.52 19.20 18.14
N GLU A 258 -17.17 19.71 19.19
CA GLU A 258 -18.45 19.18 19.67
C GLU A 258 -19.67 19.78 18.95
N GLY A 259 -19.52 20.89 18.22
CA GLY A 259 -20.57 21.60 17.47
C GLY A 259 -20.22 21.83 16.00
N GLU A 260 -20.43 23.05 15.50
CA GLU A 260 -20.00 23.46 14.16
C GLU A 260 -18.50 23.74 14.13
N PHE A 261 -17.78 23.21 13.14
CA PHE A 261 -16.35 23.45 12.98
C PHE A 261 -15.81 23.17 11.58
N TRP A 262 -14.62 23.69 11.35
CA TRP A 262 -13.68 23.29 10.30
C TRP A 262 -12.37 22.86 10.96
N TRP A 263 -11.90 21.64 10.69
CA TRP A 263 -10.77 21.06 11.43
C TRP A 263 -9.42 21.72 11.11
N GLY A 264 -9.27 22.33 9.94
CA GLY A 264 -8.03 22.97 9.48
C GLY A 264 -7.25 22.12 8.49
N LEU A 265 -6.79 22.75 7.40
CA LEU A 265 -6.02 22.07 6.34
C LEU A 265 -4.70 21.51 6.84
N GLU A 266 -4.03 22.17 7.79
CA GLU A 266 -2.79 21.65 8.38
C GLU A 266 -3.02 20.34 9.13
N ASN A 267 -4.15 20.21 9.84
CA ASN A 267 -4.53 18.97 10.51
C ASN A 267 -4.92 17.89 9.51
N VAL A 268 -5.69 18.23 8.47
CA VAL A 268 -6.03 17.29 7.39
C VAL A 268 -4.77 16.77 6.72
N TRP A 269 -3.85 17.65 6.33
CA TRP A 269 -2.60 17.28 5.68
C TRP A 269 -1.69 16.41 6.56
N ALA A 270 -1.57 16.75 7.85
CA ALA A 270 -0.69 16.02 8.75
C ALA A 270 -1.23 14.62 9.12
N ASN A 271 -2.55 14.45 9.12
CA ASN A 271 -3.21 13.32 9.78
C ASN A 271 -4.07 12.45 8.84
N MET A 272 -4.19 12.84 7.57
CA MET A 272 -4.89 12.08 6.54
C MET A 272 -3.93 11.76 5.40
N ASP A 273 -4.03 10.55 4.87
CA ASP A 273 -3.25 10.11 3.71
C ASP A 273 -4.23 9.71 2.59
N VAL A 274 -4.42 8.43 2.31
CA VAL A 274 -5.48 7.95 1.42
C VAL A 274 -6.78 7.76 2.22
N ALA A 275 -7.79 8.57 1.91
CA ALA A 275 -9.09 8.54 2.57
C ALA A 275 -10.24 8.55 1.57
N VAL A 276 -11.34 7.89 1.91
CA VAL A 276 -12.63 8.02 1.22
C VAL A 276 -13.38 9.19 1.85
N LEU A 277 -13.77 10.18 1.04
CA LEU A 277 -14.58 11.30 1.50
C LEU A 277 -16.07 10.93 1.46
N ARG A 278 -16.73 10.98 2.61
CA ARG A 278 -18.19 10.91 2.75
C ARG A 278 -18.74 12.31 2.98
N ILE A 279 -19.80 12.65 2.25
CA ILE A 279 -20.57 13.88 2.46
C ILE A 279 -22.00 13.47 2.78
N GLU A 280 -22.50 13.91 3.93
CA GLU A 280 -23.87 13.70 4.35
C GLU A 280 -24.62 15.02 4.35
N ILE A 281 -25.81 15.02 3.75
CA ILE A 281 -26.70 16.17 3.70
C ILE A 281 -28.07 15.68 4.15
N TRP A 282 -28.65 16.37 5.12
CA TRP A 282 -29.97 16.09 5.67
C TRP A 282 -30.88 17.29 5.37
N ASP A 283 -32.14 17.04 5.03
CA ASP A 283 -33.20 18.04 5.12
C ASP A 283 -33.81 18.04 6.52
N GLN A 284 -34.32 19.20 6.95
CA GLN A 284 -35.11 19.32 8.17
C GLN A 284 -36.58 19.04 7.90
#